data_AF-A0A7W1IU11-F1
#
_entry.id   AF-A0A7W1IU11-F1
#
_cell.length_a   1.000
_cell.length_b   1.000
_cell.length_c   1.000
_cell.angle_alpha   90.00
_cell.angle_beta   90.00
_cell.angle_gamma   90.00
#
_symmetry.space_group_name_H-M   'P 1'
#
loop_
_entity.id
_entity.type
_entity.pdbx_description
1 polymer ?
#
loop_
_entity_poly.entity_id
_entity_poly.type
_entity_poly.pdbx_seq_one_letter_code
_entity_poly.pdbx_strand_id
1 'polypeptide(L)'
;RGLRGHLRALAAGRVTTGVVKLFTIGGVSVVTVAAAPGRSGIARLAGAVLLAAATNLWNALDVRPTRALRFGYLAVPAVGAFAWPLGPFVPGVLLASLLVLPWDAGERAMLGDAGSNLLGFTIGLTLYGTLSDGFVALAASLGVALNILADTVTLSRAIDALPPLRWFDRIGTRR
;
A
#
# COMPACT_ATOMS: atom_id res chain seq x y z
N ARG A 1 10.33 -16.06 1.39
CA ARG A 1 9.20 -15.13 1.11
C ARG A 1 9.15 -14.12 2.24
N GLY A 2 8.73 -12.88 1.96
CA GLY A 2 8.77 -11.77 2.92
C GLY A 2 10.10 -11.00 2.92
N LEU A 3 10.12 -9.84 3.59
CA LEU A 3 11.24 -8.88 3.62
C LEU A 3 12.56 -9.52 4.07
N ARG A 4 12.52 -10.40 5.08
CA ARG A 4 13.69 -11.14 5.57
C ARG A 4 14.35 -12.00 4.49
N GLY A 5 13.55 -12.58 3.59
CA GLY A 5 14.06 -13.40 2.49
C GLY A 5 14.82 -12.56 1.45
N HIS A 6 14.33 -11.36 1.15
CA HIS A 6 14.99 -10.45 0.21
C HIS A 6 16.27 -9.87 0.79
N LEU A 7 16.27 -9.50 2.07
CA LEU A 7 17.48 -9.01 2.77
C LEU A 7 18.57 -10.09 2.84
N ARG A 8 18.20 -11.37 3.08
CA ARG A 8 19.15 -12.48 3.10
C ARG A 8 19.70 -12.80 1.71
N ALA A 9 18.87 -12.67 0.66
CA ALA A 9 19.33 -12.83 -0.72
C ALA A 9 20.30 -11.72 -1.12
N LEU A 10 20.01 -10.48 -0.72
CA LEU A 10 20.90 -9.33 -0.93
C LEU A 10 22.24 -9.51 -0.20
N ALA A 11 22.20 -9.95 1.06
CA ALA A 11 23.41 -10.27 1.82
C ALA A 11 24.24 -11.41 1.20
N ALA A 12 23.61 -12.27 0.40
CA ALA A 12 24.25 -13.32 -0.37
C ALA A 12 24.63 -12.89 -1.81
N GLY A 13 24.59 -11.59 -2.13
CA GLY A 13 24.94 -11.05 -3.44
C GLY A 13 23.95 -11.38 -4.57
N ARG A 14 22.76 -11.92 -4.24
CA ARG A 14 21.77 -12.33 -5.25
C ARG A 14 20.76 -11.22 -5.49
N VAL A 15 20.77 -10.68 -6.71
CA VAL A 15 19.72 -9.78 -7.19
C VAL A 15 18.48 -10.60 -7.49
N THR A 16 17.45 -10.43 -6.67
CA THR A 16 16.13 -11.02 -6.90
C THR A 16 15.15 -9.94 -7.32
N THR A 17 14.03 -10.33 -7.93
CA THR A 17 12.94 -9.40 -8.25
C THR A 17 12.41 -8.67 -7.00
N GLY A 18 12.45 -9.32 -5.84
CA GLY A 18 12.11 -8.69 -4.56
C GLY A 18 13.09 -7.61 -4.10
N VAL A 19 14.39 -7.79 -4.37
CA VAL A 19 15.42 -6.77 -4.12
C VAL A 19 15.23 -5.59 -5.06
N VAL A 20 14.98 -5.84 -6.35
CA VAL A 20 14.68 -4.78 -7.33
C VAL A 20 13.44 -3.98 -6.89
N LYS A 21 12.34 -4.65 -6.52
CA LYS A 21 11.14 -3.98 -6.00
C LYS A 21 11.44 -3.13 -4.77
N LEU A 22 12.26 -3.61 -3.84
CA LEU A 22 12.64 -2.85 -2.64
C LEU A 22 13.36 -1.55 -3.00
N PHE A 23 14.35 -1.61 -3.91
CA PHE A 23 15.08 -0.42 -4.34
C PHE A 23 14.24 0.52 -5.17
N THR A 24 13.39 0.01 -6.07
CA THR A 24 12.53 0.86 -6.90
C THR A 24 11.47 1.56 -6.05
N ILE A 25 10.73 0.82 -5.22
CA ILE A 25 9.70 1.38 -4.34
C ILE A 25 10.33 2.32 -3.31
N GLY A 26 11.43 1.91 -2.68
CA GLY A 26 12.16 2.74 -1.72
C GLY A 26 12.71 4.01 -2.34
N GLY A 27 13.36 3.90 -3.51
CA GLY A 27 13.91 5.03 -4.25
C GLY A 27 12.84 6.03 -4.68
N VAL A 28 11.75 5.56 -5.28
CA VAL A 28 10.61 6.43 -5.66
C VAL A 28 10.02 7.09 -4.41
N SER A 29 9.83 6.35 -3.32
CA SER A 29 9.31 6.92 -2.06
C SER A 29 10.20 8.04 -1.52
N VAL A 30 11.53 7.86 -1.51
CA VAL A 30 12.50 8.88 -1.07
C VAL A 30 12.44 10.12 -1.96
N VAL A 31 12.43 9.95 -3.29
CA VAL A 31 12.34 11.07 -4.24
C VAL A 31 11.04 11.85 -4.04
N THR A 32 9.91 11.14 -3.88
CA THR A 32 8.60 11.76 -3.68
C THR A 32 8.53 12.59 -2.40
N VAL A 33 9.01 12.08 -1.27
CA VAL A 33 9.00 12.85 -0.01
C VAL A 33 10.05 13.96 0.01
N ALA A 34 11.17 13.77 -0.68
CA ALA A 34 12.20 14.81 -0.80
C ALA A 34 11.68 16.03 -1.57
N ALA A 35 10.82 15.81 -2.56
CA ALA A 35 10.17 16.84 -3.37
C ALA A 35 9.04 17.58 -2.63
N ALA A 36 8.61 17.13 -1.43
CA ALA A 36 7.53 17.77 -0.68
C ALA A 36 8.01 18.97 0.16
N PRO A 37 7.60 20.22 -0.15
CA PRO A 37 7.99 21.37 0.66
C PRO A 37 7.42 21.34 2.09
N GLY A 38 8.06 22.09 3.00
CA GLY A 38 7.52 22.37 4.34
C GLY A 38 7.51 21.21 5.35
N ARG A 39 8.11 20.06 5.01
CA ARG A 39 8.16 18.86 5.86
C ARG A 39 9.48 18.76 6.61
N SER A 40 9.43 18.41 7.90
CA SER A 40 10.63 18.13 8.70
C SER A 40 11.41 16.93 8.16
N GLY A 41 12.71 16.83 8.51
CA GLY A 41 13.54 15.69 8.14
C GLY A 41 13.00 14.35 8.66
N ILE A 42 12.48 14.35 9.89
CA ILE A 42 11.85 13.16 10.50
C ILE A 42 10.59 12.77 9.74
N ALA A 43 9.74 13.73 9.38
CA ALA A 43 8.54 13.45 8.60
C ALA A 43 8.86 12.93 7.19
N ARG A 44 9.94 13.39 6.56
CA ARG A 44 10.40 12.84 5.28
C ARG A 44 10.85 11.38 5.42
N LEU A 45 11.65 11.06 6.44
CA LEU A 45 12.05 9.67 6.72
C LEU A 45 10.84 8.78 6.99
N ALA A 46 9.94 9.22 7.86
CA ALA A 46 8.69 8.51 8.15
C ALA A 46 7.81 8.38 6.90
N GLY A 47 7.74 9.41 6.06
CA GLY A 47 7.00 9.40 4.80
C GLY A 47 7.55 8.36 3.82
N ALA A 48 8.87 8.28 3.65
CA ALA A 48 9.47 7.26 2.79
C ALA A 48 9.11 5.84 3.26
N VAL A 49 9.15 5.61 4.59
CA VAL A 49 8.71 4.36 5.21
C VAL A 49 7.21 4.13 4.98
N LEU A 50 6.37 5.14 5.15
CA LEU A 50 4.93 5.06 4.95
C LEU A 50 4.57 4.67 3.51
N LEU A 51 5.14 5.35 2.51
CA LEU A 51 4.89 5.06 1.10
C LEU A 51 5.31 3.63 0.75
N ALA A 52 6.50 3.20 1.19
CA ALA A 52 6.98 1.84 0.96
C ALA A 52 6.13 0.78 1.69
N ALA A 53 5.77 1.04 2.95
CA ALA A 53 4.95 0.14 3.76
C ALA A 53 3.53 0.00 3.21
N ALA A 54 2.91 1.10 2.76
CA ALA A 54 1.60 1.08 2.13
C ALA A 54 1.63 0.31 0.79
N THR A 55 2.66 0.54 -0.03
CA THR A 55 2.86 -0.19 -1.29
C THR A 55 2.94 -1.70 -1.04
N ASN A 56 3.79 -2.14 -0.10
CA ASN A 56 3.93 -3.56 0.21
C ASN A 56 2.67 -4.16 0.88
N LEU A 57 1.98 -3.38 1.71
CA LEU A 57 0.75 -3.81 2.37
C LEU A 57 -0.38 -4.06 1.36
N TRP A 58 -0.56 -3.18 0.37
CA TRP A 58 -1.58 -3.40 -0.67
C TRP A 58 -1.25 -4.57 -1.58
N ASN A 59 0.03 -4.79 -1.91
CA ASN A 59 0.46 -6.01 -2.58
C ASN A 59 0.16 -7.26 -1.73
N ALA A 60 0.24 -7.18 -0.39
CA ALA A 60 -0.12 -8.27 0.50
C ALA A 60 -1.64 -8.48 0.65
N LEU A 61 -2.43 -7.44 0.41
CA LEU A 61 -3.89 -7.50 0.33
C LEU A 61 -4.38 -8.07 -1.00
N ASP A 62 -3.58 -8.02 -2.07
CA ASP A 62 -3.95 -8.56 -3.40
C ASP A 62 -3.79 -10.09 -3.48
N VAL A 63 -4.44 -10.80 -2.57
CA VAL A 63 -4.44 -12.28 -2.49
C VAL A 63 -5.83 -12.89 -2.70
N ARG A 64 -6.85 -12.04 -2.77
CA ARG A 64 -8.23 -12.40 -3.11
C ARG A 64 -8.80 -11.32 -4.01
N PRO A 65 -9.69 -11.67 -4.97
CA PRO A 65 -10.34 -10.69 -5.82
C PRO A 65 -10.96 -9.56 -5.00
N THR A 66 -10.81 -8.33 -5.47
CA THR A 66 -11.34 -7.06 -4.95
C THR A 66 -10.85 -6.61 -3.58
N ARG A 67 -10.09 -7.44 -2.84
CA ARG A 67 -9.64 -7.09 -1.48
C ARG A 67 -8.82 -5.80 -1.50
N ALA A 68 -7.77 -5.73 -2.32
CA ALA A 68 -6.92 -4.55 -2.43
C ALA A 68 -7.72 -3.28 -2.80
N LEU A 69 -8.67 -3.41 -3.73
CA LEU A 69 -9.56 -2.31 -4.13
C LEU A 69 -10.44 -1.83 -2.96
N ARG A 70 -11.12 -2.73 -2.25
CA ARG A 70 -12.02 -2.36 -1.14
C ARG A 70 -11.30 -1.64 -0.02
N PHE A 71 -10.16 -2.17 0.42
CA PHE A 71 -9.34 -1.49 1.41
C PHE A 71 -8.82 -0.15 0.88
N GLY A 72 -8.51 -0.07 -0.42
CA GLY A 72 -8.11 1.17 -1.07
C GLY A 72 -9.18 2.26 -1.04
N TYR A 73 -10.41 1.93 -1.46
CA TYR A 73 -11.53 2.87 -1.41
C TYR A 73 -12.01 3.19 -0.01
N LEU A 74 -11.73 2.35 1.00
CA LEU A 74 -11.98 2.70 2.39
C LEU A 74 -10.98 3.75 2.89
N ALA A 75 -9.71 3.63 2.48
CA ALA A 75 -8.64 4.53 2.92
C ALA A 75 -8.72 5.92 2.29
N VAL A 76 -9.27 6.06 1.08
CA VAL A 76 -9.20 7.29 0.28
C VAL A 76 -10.16 8.41 0.74
N PRO A 77 -11.47 8.17 0.96
CA PRO A 77 -12.40 9.21 1.43
C PRO A 77 -12.01 9.79 2.79
N ALA A 78 -11.36 8.97 3.64
CA ALA A 78 -10.91 9.38 4.96
C ALA A 78 -9.74 10.40 4.92
N VAL A 79 -9.07 10.55 3.77
CA VAL A 79 -7.76 11.22 3.71
C VAL A 79 -7.74 12.42 2.75
N GLY A 80 -8.83 12.73 2.04
CA GLY A 80 -8.96 13.96 1.24
C GLY A 80 -8.21 13.88 -0.10
N ALA A 81 -8.95 13.74 -1.21
CA ALA A 81 -8.43 13.39 -2.53
C ALA A 81 -7.61 14.47 -3.28
N PHE A 82 -7.36 15.63 -2.67
CA PHE A 82 -6.87 16.83 -3.40
C PHE A 82 -5.61 17.50 -2.82
N ALA A 83 -4.96 16.92 -1.82
CA ALA A 83 -3.82 17.56 -1.18
C ALA A 83 -2.46 17.02 -1.67
N TRP A 84 -1.69 17.92 -2.30
CA TRP A 84 -0.21 17.90 -2.48
C TRP A 84 0.40 17.01 -3.59
N PRO A 85 1.61 17.35 -4.09
CA PRO A 85 1.86 18.02 -5.37
C PRO A 85 1.57 17.18 -6.63
N LEU A 86 1.00 15.98 -6.51
CA LEU A 86 0.79 15.04 -7.62
C LEU A 86 -0.58 15.18 -8.31
N GLY A 87 -1.32 16.27 -8.03
CA GLY A 87 -2.45 16.74 -8.85
C GLY A 87 -3.45 15.63 -9.25
N PRO A 88 -3.76 15.45 -10.55
CA PRO A 88 -4.75 14.48 -11.02
C PRO A 88 -4.31 13.01 -10.90
N PHE A 89 -3.10 12.71 -10.41
CA PHE A 89 -2.60 11.34 -10.28
C PHE A 89 -3.46 10.49 -9.33
N VAL A 90 -3.72 10.99 -8.12
CA VAL A 90 -4.53 10.28 -7.11
C VAL A 90 -5.94 9.97 -7.67
N PRO A 91 -6.74 10.96 -8.13
CA PRO A 91 -8.04 10.66 -8.73
C PRO A 91 -7.93 9.80 -10.00
N GLY A 92 -6.86 9.95 -10.80
CA GLY A 92 -6.61 9.13 -11.97
C GLY A 92 -6.41 7.65 -11.66
N VAL A 93 -5.58 7.33 -10.66
CA VAL A 93 -5.37 5.94 -10.18
C VAL A 93 -6.67 5.37 -9.63
N LEU A 94 -7.43 6.16 -8.86
CA LEU A 94 -8.71 5.72 -8.30
C LEU A 94 -9.73 5.43 -9.41
N LEU A 95 -9.91 6.36 -10.34
CA LEU A 95 -10.79 6.16 -11.51
C LEU A 95 -10.36 4.95 -12.34
N ALA A 96 -9.07 4.80 -12.63
CA ALA A 96 -8.55 3.63 -13.34
C ALA A 96 -8.85 2.33 -12.60
N SER A 97 -8.72 2.33 -11.27
CA SER A 97 -9.02 1.16 -10.45
C SER A 97 -10.52 0.84 -10.38
N LEU A 98 -11.42 1.82 -10.59
CA LEU A 98 -12.86 1.57 -10.76
C LEU A 98 -13.16 0.86 -12.08
N LEU A 99 -12.41 1.17 -13.15
CA LEU A 99 -12.60 0.53 -14.46
C LEU A 99 -12.26 -0.95 -14.41
N VAL A 100 -11.31 -1.38 -13.57
CA VAL A 100 -10.92 -2.79 -13.43
C VAL A 100 -11.87 -3.57 -12.50
N LEU A 101 -12.65 -2.87 -11.68
CA LEU A 101 -13.53 -3.47 -10.66
C LEU A 101 -14.48 -4.55 -11.20
N PRO A 102 -15.12 -4.45 -12.39
CA PRO A 102 -16.00 -5.51 -12.89
C PRO A 102 -15.26 -6.81 -13.22
N TRP A 103 -14.01 -6.72 -13.69
CA TRP A 103 -13.19 -7.90 -13.97
C TRP A 103 -12.66 -8.52 -12.67
N ASP A 104 -12.26 -7.69 -11.71
CA ASP A 104 -11.80 -8.13 -10.40
C ASP A 104 -12.95 -8.77 -9.59
N ALA A 105 -14.10 -8.10 -9.48
CA ALA A 105 -15.30 -8.62 -8.82
C ALA A 105 -15.90 -9.84 -9.52
N GLY A 106 -15.69 -9.97 -10.83
CA GLY A 106 -16.07 -11.14 -11.60
C GLY A 106 -15.09 -12.31 -11.49
N GLU A 107 -14.03 -12.18 -10.69
CA GLU A 107 -12.95 -13.16 -10.51
C GLU A 107 -12.25 -13.55 -11.83
N ARG A 108 -12.34 -12.67 -12.84
CA ARG A 108 -11.74 -12.89 -14.17
C ARG A 108 -10.28 -12.45 -14.23
N ALA A 109 -9.90 -11.53 -13.36
CA ALA A 109 -8.55 -11.04 -13.17
C ALA A 109 -8.40 -10.59 -11.71
N MET A 110 -7.17 -10.47 -11.22
CA MET A 110 -6.89 -9.72 -10.00
C MET A 110 -6.22 -8.39 -10.39
N LEU A 111 -6.21 -7.43 -9.47
CA LEU A 111 -5.52 -6.15 -9.69
C LEU A 111 -4.03 -6.36 -10.03
N GLY A 112 -3.44 -7.43 -9.48
CA GLY A 112 -2.08 -7.86 -9.74
C GLY A 112 -1.04 -7.00 -9.03
N ASP A 113 0.22 -7.43 -9.11
CA ASP A 113 1.35 -6.72 -8.50
C ASP A 113 1.44 -5.26 -8.98
N ALA A 114 1.24 -5.00 -10.27
CA ALA A 114 1.36 -3.63 -10.80
C ALA A 114 0.28 -2.70 -10.24
N GLY A 115 -1.00 -3.12 -10.31
CA GLY A 115 -2.11 -2.29 -9.84
C GLY A 115 -2.16 -2.16 -8.32
N SER A 116 -1.87 -3.23 -7.58
CA SER A 116 -1.88 -3.20 -6.11
C SER A 116 -0.74 -2.35 -5.54
N ASN A 117 0.47 -2.44 -6.09
CA ASN A 117 1.57 -1.56 -5.68
C ASN A 117 1.25 -0.09 -6.02
N LEU A 118 0.69 0.19 -7.19
CA LEU A 118 0.31 1.56 -7.58
C LEU A 118 -0.77 2.12 -6.64
N LEU A 119 -1.79 1.33 -6.31
CA LEU A 119 -2.86 1.72 -5.39
C LEU A 119 -2.32 1.97 -3.97
N GLY A 120 -1.47 1.06 -3.45
CA GLY A 120 -0.83 1.22 -2.15
C GLY A 120 0.07 2.45 -2.07
N PHE A 121 0.88 2.70 -3.10
CA PHE A 121 1.70 3.89 -3.19
C PHE A 121 0.85 5.16 -3.18
N THR A 122 -0.25 5.16 -3.94
CA THR A 122 -1.20 6.28 -4.00
C THR A 122 -1.79 6.58 -2.62
N ILE A 123 -2.14 5.56 -1.84
CA ILE A 123 -2.70 5.73 -0.49
C ILE A 123 -1.64 6.24 0.49
N GLY A 124 -0.41 5.69 0.44
CA GLY A 124 0.70 6.18 1.25
C GLY A 124 1.03 7.65 0.95
N LEU A 125 0.99 8.03 -0.33
CA LEU A 125 1.15 9.40 -0.78
C LEU A 125 0.03 10.31 -0.25
N THR A 126 -1.24 9.90 -0.37
CA THR A 126 -2.38 10.69 0.10
C THR A 126 -2.29 10.90 1.61
N LEU A 127 -1.93 9.87 2.39
CA LEU A 127 -1.67 10.00 3.83
C LEU A 127 -0.50 10.95 4.12
N TYR A 128 0.60 10.84 3.38
CA TYR A 128 1.74 11.74 3.55
C TYR A 128 1.40 13.19 3.20
N GLY A 129 0.54 13.43 2.21
CA GLY A 129 0.11 14.76 1.80
C GLY A 129 -0.77 15.46 2.84
N THR A 130 -1.56 14.71 3.60
CA THR A 130 -2.66 15.28 4.41
C THR A 130 -2.42 15.22 5.91
N LEU A 131 -1.68 14.23 6.39
CA LEU A 131 -1.37 14.09 7.80
C LEU A 131 -0.30 15.11 8.23
N SER A 132 -0.40 15.59 9.48
CA SER A 132 0.69 16.35 10.10
C SER A 132 1.92 15.47 10.32
N ASP A 133 3.08 16.08 10.52
CA ASP A 133 4.36 15.38 10.66
C ASP A 133 4.33 14.26 11.73
N GLY A 134 3.68 14.50 12.87
CA GLY A 134 3.51 13.49 13.93
C GLY A 134 2.62 12.32 13.50
N PHE A 135 1.53 12.59 12.79
CA PHE A 135 0.63 11.55 12.28
C PHE A 135 1.23 10.75 11.13
N VAL A 136 2.13 11.35 10.32
CA VAL A 136 2.92 10.60 9.34
C VAL A 136 3.78 9.53 10.02
N ALA A 137 4.47 9.88 11.11
CA ALA A 137 5.27 8.94 11.88
C ALA A 137 4.43 7.81 12.51
N LEU A 138 3.24 8.15 13.03
CA LEU A 138 2.30 7.16 13.53
C LEU A 138 1.82 6.22 12.42
N ALA A 139 1.40 6.76 11.28
CA ALA A 139 0.93 5.99 10.13
C ALA A 139 2.04 5.07 9.57
N ALA A 140 3.27 5.56 9.48
CA ALA A 140 4.43 4.77 9.08
C ALA A 140 4.65 3.59 10.05
N SER A 141 4.58 3.84 11.35
CA SER A 141 4.75 2.82 12.40
C SER A 141 3.66 1.76 12.33
N LEU A 142 2.40 2.16 12.14
CA LEU A 142 1.28 1.24 11.93
C LEU A 142 1.45 0.43 10.64
N GLY A 143 1.88 1.06 9.55
CA GLY A 143 2.16 0.39 8.29
C GLY A 143 3.23 -0.70 8.44
N VAL A 144 4.33 -0.41 9.15
CA VAL A 144 5.37 -1.41 9.45
C VAL A 144 4.81 -2.54 10.32
N ALA A 145 4.04 -2.23 11.37
CA ALA A 145 3.43 -3.25 12.23
C ALA A 145 2.49 -4.19 11.44
N LEU A 146 1.68 -3.64 10.53
CA LEU A 146 0.81 -4.43 9.65
C LEU A 146 1.61 -5.31 8.68
N ASN A 147 2.74 -4.82 8.16
CA ASN A 147 3.63 -5.62 7.32
C ASN A 147 4.28 -6.79 8.11
N ILE A 148 4.69 -6.55 9.36
CA ILE A 148 5.19 -7.61 10.25
C ILE A 148 4.08 -8.63 10.52
N LEU A 149 2.86 -8.18 10.78
CA LEU A 149 1.71 -9.07 10.98
C LEU A 149 1.40 -9.88 9.72
N ALA A 150 1.47 -9.26 8.54
CA ALA A 150 1.27 -9.93 7.27
C ALA A 150 2.31 -11.05 7.03
N ASP A 151 3.57 -10.80 7.37
CA ASP A 151 4.66 -11.77 7.25
C ASP A 151 4.59 -12.92 8.29
N THR A 152 3.98 -12.70 9.47
CA THR A 152 3.97 -13.68 10.58
C THR A 152 2.69 -14.49 10.72
N VAL A 153 1.50 -13.87 10.58
CA VAL A 153 0.19 -14.53 10.84
C VAL A 153 -0.57 -14.87 9.55
N THR A 154 -0.05 -14.48 8.38
CA THR A 154 -0.80 -14.29 7.13
C THR A 154 -1.98 -13.35 7.36
N LEU A 155 -1.88 -12.11 6.88
CA LEU A 155 -2.88 -11.05 7.07
C LEU A 155 -4.33 -11.52 6.84
N SER A 156 -4.55 -12.43 5.87
CA SER A 156 -5.83 -13.10 5.64
C SER A 156 -6.43 -13.75 6.87
N ARG A 157 -5.64 -14.46 7.71
CA ARG A 157 -6.15 -15.09 8.94
C ARG A 157 -6.60 -14.05 9.96
N ALA A 158 -5.87 -12.94 10.07
CA ALA A 158 -6.26 -11.85 10.96
C ALA A 158 -7.59 -11.21 10.48
N ILE A 159 -7.73 -10.96 9.18
CA ILE A 159 -8.98 -10.47 8.58
C ILE A 159 -10.12 -11.46 8.80
N ASP A 160 -9.89 -12.76 8.58
CA ASP A 160 -10.89 -13.82 8.74
C ASP A 160 -11.29 -14.05 10.22
N ALA A 161 -10.42 -13.69 11.18
CA ALA A 161 -10.69 -13.82 12.61
C ALA A 161 -11.60 -12.71 13.17
N LEU A 162 -11.57 -11.50 12.61
CA LEU A 162 -12.42 -10.39 13.05
C LEU A 162 -13.75 -10.35 12.26
N PRO A 163 -14.93 -10.55 12.90
CA PRO A 163 -16.20 -10.63 12.17
C PRO A 163 -16.52 -9.42 11.28
N PRO A 164 -16.31 -8.15 11.68
CA PRO A 164 -16.57 -7.01 10.81
C PRO A 164 -15.64 -6.98 9.58
N LEU A 165 -14.35 -7.28 9.77
CA LEU A 165 -13.37 -7.29 8.68
C LEU A 165 -13.62 -8.45 7.71
N ARG A 166 -13.96 -9.63 8.23
CA ARG A 166 -14.34 -10.80 7.43
C ARG A 166 -15.60 -10.53 6.62
N TRP A 167 -16.60 -9.87 7.22
CA TRP A 167 -17.81 -9.49 6.50
C TRP A 167 -17.47 -8.56 5.34
N PHE A 168 -16.73 -7.48 5.61
CA PHE A 168 -16.28 -6.53 4.59
C PHE A 168 -15.45 -7.18 3.47
N ASP A 169 -14.54 -8.09 3.82
CA ASP A 169 -13.73 -8.86 2.87
C ASP A 169 -14.55 -9.80 1.96
N ARG A 170 -15.79 -10.12 2.32
CA ARG A 170 -16.66 -11.04 1.56
C ARG A 170 -17.81 -10.38 0.79
N ILE A 171 -18.03 -9.07 0.94
CA ILE A 171 -19.13 -8.38 0.24
C ILE A 171 -18.89 -8.35 -1.26
N GLY A 172 -19.67 -9.09 -2.06
CA GLY A 172 -19.61 -9.01 -3.52
C GLY A 172 -18.55 -9.89 -4.18
N THR A 173 -17.88 -10.78 -3.44
CA THR A 173 -17.23 -11.95 -4.05
C THR A 173 -18.31 -12.95 -4.46
N ARG A 174 -18.23 -13.52 -5.66
CA ARG A 174 -19.12 -14.63 -6.04
C ARG A 174 -18.70 -15.87 -5.23
N ARG A 175 -19.67 -16.69 -4.83
CA ARG A 175 -19.39 -18.00 -4.23
C ARG A 175 -19.16 -19.02 -5.32
#